data_AF-A0A0N0JDR2-F1
#
_entry.id   AF-A0A0N0JDR2-F1
#
_cell.length_a   1.000
_cell.length_b   1.000
_cell.length_c   1.000
_cell.angle_alpha   90.00
_cell.angle_beta   90.00
_cell.angle_gamma   90.00
#
_symmetry.space_group_name_H-M   'P 1'
#
loop_
_entity.id
_entity.type
_entity.pdbx_description
1 polymer ?
#
loop_
_entity_poly.entity_id
_entity_poly.type
_entity_poly.pdbx_seq_one_letter_code
_entity_poly.pdbx_strand_id
1 'polypeptide(L)' 'MLRTLFLIPALLTLAVLQGCAAPQPWVKPYEREKLADPVMQWSRQSLADKHREHIHSVREGARGATGVQGGGCGCN' A
#
# COMPACT_ATOMS: atom_id res chain seq x y z
N MET A 1 -44.64 -1.70 10.39
CA MET A 1 -44.45 -1.57 8.93
C MET A 1 -43.44 -0.48 8.55
N LEU A 2 -43.47 0.71 9.16
CA LEU A 2 -42.52 1.78 8.83
C LEU A 2 -41.05 1.46 9.21
N ARG A 3 -40.81 0.75 10.33
CA ARG A 3 -39.45 0.31 10.77
C ARG A 3 -38.78 -0.67 9.80
N THR A 4 -39.52 -1.62 9.22
CA THR A 4 -38.97 -2.57 8.24
C THR A 4 -38.64 -1.92 6.90
N LEU A 5 -39.32 -0.81 6.57
CA LEU A 5 -39.12 -0.05 5.33
C LEU A 5 -37.75 0.65 5.28
N PHE A 6 -37.22 1.05 6.45
CA PHE A 6 -35.89 1.66 6.58
C PHE A 6 -34.75 0.64 6.76
N LEU A 7 -35.05 -0.59 7.20
CA LEU A 7 -34.03 -1.61 7.46
C LEU A 7 -33.45 -2.22 6.17
N ILE A 8 -34.28 -2.39 5.13
CA ILE A 8 -33.87 -2.96 3.85
C ILE A 8 -32.80 -2.10 3.14
N PRO A 9 -32.99 -0.77 2.94
CA PRO A 9 -31.97 0.06 2.31
C PRO A 9 -30.70 0.17 3.17
N ALA A 10 -30.82 0.19 4.50
CA ALA A 10 -29.67 0.23 5.40
C ALA A 10 -28.81 -1.04 5.31
N LEU A 11 -29.44 -2.22 5.17
CA LEU A 11 -28.71 -3.47 5.00
C LEU A 11 -28.00 -3.52 3.63
N LEU A 12 -28.65 -2.98 2.60
CA LEU A 12 -28.09 -2.92 1.24
C LEU A 12 -26.85 -2.03 1.17
N THR A 13 -26.87 -0.86 1.83
CA THR A 13 -25.71 0.04 1.87
C THR A 13 -24.52 -0.58 2.62
N LEU A 14 -24.76 -1.29 3.72
CA LEU A 14 -23.72 -2.00 4.46
C LEU A 14 -23.07 -3.14 3.65
N ALA A 15 -23.83 -3.79 2.77
CA ALA A 15 -23.31 -4.86 1.91
C ALA A 15 -22.34 -4.34 0.84
N VAL A 16 -22.59 -3.15 0.28
CA VAL A 16 -21.72 -2.54 -0.75
C VAL A 16 -20.41 -1.99 -0.18
N LEU A 17 -20.37 -1.69 1.13
CA LEU A 17 -19.19 -1.14 1.81
C LEU A 17 -18.13 -2.19 2.18
N GLN A 18 -18.35 -3.49 1.93
CA GLN A 18 -17.44 -4.58 2.31
C GLN A 18 -16.20 -4.75 1.41
N GLY A 19 -15.95 -3.84 0.46
CA GLY A 19 -14.87 -3.96 -0.53
C GLY A 19 -13.43 -3.93 0.05
N CYS A 20 -13.24 -3.41 1.27
CA CYS A 20 -11.91 -3.26 1.86
C CYS A 20 -11.42 -4.49 2.64
N ALA A 21 -12.28 -5.48 2.89
CA ALA A 21 -11.99 -6.62 3.76
C ALA A 21 -11.94 -7.96 3.00
N ALA A 22 -11.34 -7.96 1.80
CA ALA A 22 -11.11 -9.21 1.09
C ALA A 22 -10.25 -10.16 1.94
N PRO A 23 -10.59 -11.46 2.05
CA PRO A 23 -9.81 -12.41 2.82
C PRO A 23 -8.36 -12.43 2.33
N GLN A 24 -7.43 -12.16 3.25
CA GLN A 24 -6.00 -12.12 2.97
C GLN A 24 -5.42 -13.53 3.02
N PRO A 25 -4.51 -13.91 2.10
CA PRO A 25 -3.93 -13.10 1.03
C PRO A 25 -4.78 -13.08 -0.26
N TRP A 26 -5.01 -11.88 -0.82
CA TRP A 26 -5.78 -11.68 -2.06
C TRP A 26 -5.03 -12.11 -3.34
N VAL A 27 -3.71 -12.34 -3.24
CA VAL A 27 -2.86 -12.86 -4.31
C VAL A 27 -2.16 -14.13 -3.82
N LYS A 28 -2.18 -15.17 -4.65
CA LYS A 28 -1.46 -16.41 -4.36
C LYS A 28 0.04 -16.13 -4.29
N PRO A 29 0.81 -16.80 -3.41
CA PRO A 29 2.24 -16.54 -3.25
C PRO A 29 3.05 -16.56 -4.56
N TYR A 30 2.73 -17.48 -5.47
CA TYR A 30 3.41 -17.63 -6.77
C TYR A 30 2.98 -16.59 -7.83
N GLU A 31 1.90 -15.84 -7.62
CA GLU A 31 1.49 -14.76 -8.53
C GLU A 31 2.14 -13.41 -8.16
N ARG A 32 2.72 -13.31 -6.95
CA ARG A 32 3.34 -12.07 -6.45
C ARG A 32 4.55 -11.62 -7.25
N GLU A 33 5.26 -12.55 -7.89
CA GLU A 33 6.40 -12.24 -8.75
C GLU A 33 6.01 -11.29 -9.90
N LYS A 34 4.79 -11.40 -10.44
CA LYS A 34 4.29 -10.54 -11.51
C LYS A 34 3.94 -9.14 -11.04
N LEU A 35 3.64 -8.99 -9.75
CA LEU A 35 3.34 -7.70 -9.12
C LEU A 35 4.61 -7.00 -8.60
N ALA A 36 5.75 -7.69 -8.59
CA ALA A 36 7.04 -7.18 -8.13
C ALA A 36 8.05 -7.06 -9.28
N ASP A 37 7.61 -6.68 -10.48
CA ASP A 37 8.50 -6.46 -11.62
C ASP A 37 9.58 -5.41 -11.27
N PRO A 38 10.87 -5.70 -11.48
CA PRO A 38 11.97 -4.76 -11.27
C PRO A 38 11.79 -3.39 -11.97
N VAL A 39 11.03 -3.31 -13.07
CA VAL A 39 10.72 -2.04 -13.74
C VAL A 39 9.88 -1.09 -12.88
N MET A 40 9.10 -1.63 -11.94
CA MET A 40 8.27 -0.85 -11.03
C MET A 40 9.06 -0.33 -9.81
N GLN A 41 10.36 -0.65 -9.70
CA GLN A 41 11.20 -0.11 -8.63
C GLN A 41 11.52 1.36 -8.89
N TRP A 42 11.29 2.20 -7.88
CA TRP A 42 11.63 3.63 -7.90
C TRP A 42 13.12 3.89 -8.17
N SER A 43 13.97 2.96 -7.74
CA SER A 43 15.41 3.02 -7.95
C SER A 43 15.96 1.66 -8.31
N ARG A 44 16.79 1.64 -9.35
CA ARG A 44 17.61 0.48 -9.73
C ARG A 44 18.86 0.31 -8.85
N GLN A 45 19.25 1.35 -8.10
CA GLN A 45 20.46 1.41 -7.29
C GLN A 45 20.15 1.90 -5.88
N SER A 46 19.27 1.16 -5.19
CA SER A 46 18.76 1.55 -3.87
C SER A 46 19.87 1.88 -2.87
N LEU A 47 20.99 1.15 -2.89
CA LEU A 47 22.12 1.39 -1.98
C LEU A 47 22.82 2.73 -2.24
N ALA A 48 23.02 3.10 -3.50
CA ALA A 48 23.63 4.37 -3.87
C ALA A 48 22.71 5.55 -3.49
N ASP A 49 21.40 5.40 -3.69
CA ASP A 49 20.43 6.43 -3.31
C ASP A 49 20.33 6.61 -1.80
N LYS A 50 20.36 5.51 -1.03
CA LYS A 50 20.42 5.59 0.44
C LYS A 50 21.69 6.28 0.91
N HIS A 51 22.82 6.07 0.24
CA HIS A 51 24.06 6.78 0.55
C HIS A 51 23.95 8.29 0.28
N ARG A 52 23.38 8.69 -0.86
CA ARG A 52 23.13 10.10 -1.19
C ARG A 52 22.17 10.76 -0.19
N GLU A 53 21.07 10.07 0.13
CA GLU A 53 20.09 10.53 1.10
C GLU A 53 20.73 10.73 2.48
N HIS A 54 21.59 9.80 2.91
CA HIS A 54 22.33 9.95 4.17
C HIS A 54 23.20 11.22 4.15
N ILE A 55 23.94 11.47 3.07
CA ILE A 55 24.73 12.71 2.93
C ILE A 55 23.84 13.96 3.00
N HIS A 56 22.70 13.97 2.30
CA HIS A 56 21.76 15.09 2.33
C HIS A 56 21.18 15.31 3.73
N SER A 57 20.74 14.26 4.42
CA SER A 57 20.19 14.37 5.78
C SER A 57 21.19 14.94 6.79
N VAL A 58 22.48 14.60 6.65
CA VAL A 58 23.55 15.11 7.51
C VAL A 58 23.84 16.58 7.18
N ARG A 59 23.90 16.94 5.89
CA ARG A 59 24.20 18.31 5.46
C ARG A 59 23.10 19.30 5.78
N GLU A 60 21.85 18.91 5.55
CA GLU A 60 20.69 19.78 5.73
C GLU A 60 20.15 19.75 7.17
N GLY A 61 20.71 18.90 8.04
CA GLY A 61 20.19 18.70 9.40
C GLY A 61 18.77 18.13 9.45
N ALA A 62 18.23 17.68 8.32
CA ALA A 62 16.88 17.16 8.18
C ALA A 62 16.86 15.65 8.47
N ARG A 63 16.10 15.23 9.48
CA ARG A 63 15.88 13.81 9.82
C ARG A 63 14.40 13.46 9.69
N GLY A 64 14.10 12.28 9.15
CA GLY A 64 12.75 11.72 9.16
C GLY A 64 11.81 12.15 8.03
N ALA A 65 12.24 13.03 7.12
CA ALA A 65 11.46 13.44 5.95
C ALA A 65 11.69 12.56 4.71
N THR A 66 12.55 11.54 4.82
CA THR A 66 13.02 10.74 3.69
C THR A 66 12.19 9.47 3.60
N GLY A 67 11.77 9.11 2.39
CA GLY A 67 10.61 8.24 2.11
C GLY A 67 10.55 6.88 2.83
N VAL A 68 9.36 6.28 2.81
CA VAL A 68 9.07 4.97 3.40
C VAL A 68 9.87 3.87 2.67
N GLN A 69 10.41 2.89 3.40
CA GLN A 69 11.11 1.76 2.79
C GLN A 69 10.13 0.89 1.99
N GLY A 70 10.13 1.02 0.66
CA GLY A 70 9.38 0.13 -0.23
C GLY A 70 8.94 0.80 -1.52
N GLY A 71 9.13 0.09 -2.63
CA GLY A 71 8.51 0.37 -3.92
C GLY A 71 7.87 -0.91 -4.45
N GLY A 72 6.78 -0.78 -5.22
CA GLY A 72 5.93 -1.90 -5.63
C GLY A 72 4.62 -1.97 -4.83
N CYS A 73 3.73 -2.89 -5.18
CA CYS A 73 2.35 -2.98 -4.67
C CYS A 73 2.21 -3.35 -3.17
N GLY A 74 3.23 -3.13 -2.35
CA GLY A 74 3.08 -3.11 -0.89
C GLY A 74 3.01 -4.47 -0.20
N CYS A 75 3.58 -5.54 -0.76
CA CYS A 75 3.79 -6.77 0.00
C CYS A 75 5.13 -6.72 0.76
N ASN A 76 5.17 -5.93 1.84
CA ASN A 76 6.10 -6.16 2.94
C ASN A 76 5.38 -7.03 3.99
#